data_AF-M4DIH6-F1
#
_entry.id   AF-M4DIH6-F1
#
_cell.length_a   1.000
_cell.length_b   1.000
_cell.length_c   1.000
_cell.angle_alpha   90.00
_cell.angle_beta   90.00
_cell.angle_gamma   90.00
#
_symmetry.space_group_name_H-M   'P 1'
#
loop_
_entity.id
_entity.type
_entity.pdbx_description
1 polymer ?
#
loop_
_entity_poly.entity_id
_entity_poly.type
_entity_poly.pdbx_seq_one_letter_code
_entity_poly.pdbx_strand_id
1 'polypeptide(L)'
;MGTLDLPHASSFKGGSETFLRDVLESILKTYLRKNPMAKTVWELVQSMDNEKISYDHFFFRTFKVDGYGIESLSSFFMDYGYKIGGRLEFPKNKVQLVWLSPPDIHVSGDGHGLGNGPLPRLVIAELLVDELSLESQEIIRKYLKPEGGKQAILSSTLGSLIWEKPTSAEFNQLVKESEYAAWALIHGYTLNHLAVAVHRLKHRFSDINYVQEYFQENGFKLNKVGGDILNESEDGLLLQVTLASEKVAIEFADGVTEPITASFIEFVQRLVLPQFKDVPIDEIKEFHRREGLEQANANRIMQSTLSQHKNETN
;
A
#
# COMPACT_ATOMS: atom_id res chain seq x y z
N MET A 1 33.69 -33.19 -20.32
CA MET A 1 33.38 -32.82 -18.92
C MET A 1 32.61 -31.52 -18.98
N GLY A 2 31.28 -31.59 -19.00
CA GLY A 2 30.43 -30.41 -19.00
C GLY A 2 30.36 -29.86 -17.58
N THR A 3 30.71 -28.59 -17.43
CA THR A 3 30.42 -27.81 -16.23
C THR A 3 28.90 -27.72 -16.10
N LEU A 4 28.36 -28.45 -15.13
CA LEU A 4 27.02 -28.22 -14.61
C LEU A 4 27.04 -26.82 -13.99
N ASP A 5 26.51 -25.84 -14.72
CA ASP A 5 26.16 -24.55 -14.15
C ASP A 5 25.18 -24.83 -13.00
N LEU A 6 25.68 -24.69 -11.77
CA LEU A 6 24.85 -24.70 -10.57
C LEU A 6 23.81 -23.58 -10.76
N PRO A 7 22.50 -23.87 -10.66
CA PRO A 7 21.50 -22.82 -10.71
C PRO A 7 21.83 -21.81 -9.61
N HIS A 8 21.85 -20.52 -9.96
CA HIS A 8 22.06 -19.42 -9.00
C HIS A 8 21.31 -19.74 -7.71
N ALA A 9 22.05 -20.04 -6.64
CA ALA A 9 21.45 -20.25 -5.33
C ALA A 9 20.66 -18.99 -5.00
N SER A 10 19.34 -19.15 -4.82
CA SER A 10 18.44 -18.04 -4.51
C SER A 10 19.00 -17.24 -3.34
N SER A 11 19.13 -15.92 -3.51
CA SER A 11 19.64 -15.00 -2.48
C SER A 11 18.66 -14.78 -1.32
N PHE A 12 17.54 -15.52 -1.27
CA PHE A 12 16.52 -15.39 -0.24
C PHE A 12 16.93 -16.18 1.00
N LYS A 13 17.21 -15.45 2.09
CA LYS A 13 17.51 -16.01 3.40
C LYS A 13 16.26 -16.52 4.10
N GLY A 14 15.11 -15.91 3.81
CA GLY A 14 13.84 -16.19 4.49
C GLY A 14 13.13 -17.46 4.05
N GLY A 15 13.47 -18.04 2.89
CA GLY A 15 12.77 -19.18 2.31
C GLY A 15 12.73 -19.16 0.79
N SER A 16 11.80 -19.90 0.18
CA SER A 16 11.63 -19.94 -1.28
C SER A 16 10.91 -18.72 -1.83
N GLU A 17 11.15 -18.40 -3.10
CA GLU A 17 10.38 -17.38 -3.83
C GLU A 17 8.87 -17.67 -3.81
N THR A 18 8.48 -18.93 -3.97
CA THR A 18 7.08 -19.37 -3.94
C THR A 18 6.42 -18.98 -2.62
N PHE A 19 7.09 -19.19 -1.48
CA PHE A 19 6.52 -18.82 -0.18
C PHE A 19 6.34 -17.30 -0.04
N LEU A 20 7.29 -16.49 -0.51
CA LEU A 20 7.12 -15.02 -0.55
C LEU A 20 5.89 -14.61 -1.36
N ARG A 21 5.71 -15.23 -2.54
CA ARG A 21 4.56 -14.96 -3.41
C ARG A 21 3.25 -15.37 -2.75
N ASP A 22 3.22 -16.52 -2.09
CA ASP A 22 2.04 -16.99 -1.34
C ASP A 22 1.68 -16.04 -0.18
N VAL A 23 2.69 -15.47 0.49
CA VAL A 23 2.48 -14.46 1.54
C VAL A 23 1.88 -13.19 0.95
N LEU A 24 2.45 -12.65 -0.13
CA LEU A 24 1.91 -11.47 -0.82
C LEU A 24 0.49 -11.70 -1.35
N GLU A 25 0.22 -12.90 -1.89
CA GLU A 25 -1.11 -13.27 -2.38
C GLU A 25 -2.11 -13.37 -1.22
N SER A 26 -1.69 -13.91 -0.07
CA SER A 26 -2.52 -13.97 1.14
C SER A 26 -2.85 -12.58 1.68
N ILE A 27 -1.88 -11.66 1.70
CA ILE A 27 -2.09 -10.24 2.06
C ILE A 27 -3.12 -9.61 1.10
N LEU A 28 -2.94 -9.80 -0.22
CA LEU A 28 -3.85 -9.27 -1.22
C LEU A 28 -5.27 -9.85 -1.06
N LYS A 29 -5.41 -11.17 -0.87
CA LYS A 29 -6.71 -11.83 -0.65
C LYS A 29 -7.43 -11.25 0.57
N THR A 30 -6.69 -11.04 1.66
CA THR A 30 -7.24 -10.41 2.86
C THR A 30 -7.68 -8.98 2.61
N TYR A 31 -6.88 -8.19 1.89
CA TYR A 31 -7.25 -6.84 1.47
C TYR A 31 -8.54 -6.82 0.65
N LEU A 32 -8.64 -7.64 -0.40
CA LEU A 32 -9.82 -7.66 -1.28
C LEU A 32 -11.07 -8.14 -0.53
N ARG A 33 -10.93 -9.08 0.41
CA ARG A 33 -12.05 -9.54 1.26
C ARG A 33 -12.59 -8.43 2.16
N LYS A 34 -11.70 -7.59 2.69
CA LYS A 34 -12.07 -6.50 3.63
C LYS A 34 -12.59 -5.24 2.93
N ASN A 35 -12.37 -5.10 1.62
CA ASN A 35 -12.64 -3.87 0.87
C ASN A 35 -13.45 -4.19 -0.41
N PRO A 36 -14.78 -4.37 -0.32
CA PRO A 36 -15.64 -4.73 -1.45
C PRO A 36 -15.54 -3.81 -2.68
N MET A 37 -15.43 -2.49 -2.49
CA MET A 37 -15.26 -1.53 -3.57
C MET A 37 -13.91 -1.75 -4.26
N ALA A 38 -12.82 -1.85 -3.51
CA ALA A 38 -11.51 -2.13 -4.08
C ALA A 38 -11.46 -3.48 -4.80
N LYS A 39 -12.16 -4.49 -4.28
CA LYS A 39 -12.33 -5.78 -4.95
C LYS A 39 -13.07 -5.63 -6.28
N THR A 40 -14.17 -4.89 -6.31
CA THR A 40 -14.93 -4.62 -7.54
C THR A 40 -14.06 -3.95 -8.59
N VAL A 41 -13.27 -2.96 -8.19
CA VAL A 41 -12.33 -2.26 -9.08
C VAL A 41 -11.22 -3.20 -9.56
N TRP A 42 -10.66 -4.02 -8.66
CA TRP A 42 -9.63 -5.00 -9.00
C TRP A 42 -10.13 -6.09 -9.96
N GLU A 43 -11.36 -6.56 -9.80
CA GLU A 43 -12.03 -7.50 -10.73
C GLU A 43 -12.32 -6.83 -12.07
N LEU A 44 -12.79 -5.58 -12.05
CA LEU A 44 -13.08 -4.81 -13.26
C LEU A 44 -11.83 -4.63 -14.12
N VAL A 45 -10.73 -4.16 -13.52
CA VAL A 45 -9.45 -3.97 -14.24
C VAL A 45 -8.99 -5.28 -14.88
N GLN A 46 -9.13 -6.42 -14.19
CA GLN A 46 -8.71 -7.72 -14.77
C GLN A 46 -9.66 -8.28 -15.82
N SER A 47 -10.95 -7.93 -15.74
CA SER A 47 -11.92 -8.36 -16.75
C SER A 47 -11.66 -7.70 -18.10
N MET A 48 -10.98 -6.55 -18.11
CA MET A 48 -10.54 -5.86 -19.33
C MET A 48 -9.46 -6.69 -20.01
N ASP A 49 -9.78 -7.21 -21.20
CA ASP A 49 -8.90 -8.03 -22.03
C ASP A 49 -8.33 -9.29 -21.32
N ASN A 50 -8.97 -9.72 -20.21
CA ASN A 50 -8.62 -10.89 -19.40
C ASN A 50 -7.15 -10.90 -18.93
N GLU A 51 -6.61 -9.71 -18.64
CA GLU A 51 -5.22 -9.49 -18.21
C GLU A 51 -5.12 -9.47 -16.68
N LYS A 52 -4.09 -10.13 -16.09
CA LYS A 52 -3.86 -9.96 -14.64
C LYS A 52 -3.09 -8.67 -14.37
N ILE A 53 -3.50 -8.02 -13.29
CA ILE A 53 -2.89 -6.79 -12.78
C ILE A 53 -1.41 -6.99 -12.46
N SER A 54 -0.60 -6.01 -12.87
CA SER A 54 0.72 -5.77 -12.30
C SER A 54 0.61 -4.75 -11.17
N TYR A 55 1.28 -5.01 -10.06
CA TYR A 55 1.22 -4.17 -8.87
C TYR A 55 2.44 -3.24 -8.83
N ASP A 56 2.21 -1.94 -8.67
CA ASP A 56 3.29 -0.97 -8.47
C ASP A 56 3.87 -1.09 -7.06
N HIS A 57 2.99 -0.99 -6.07
CA HIS A 57 3.36 -1.08 -4.68
C HIS A 57 2.20 -1.50 -3.77
N PHE A 58 2.56 -1.99 -2.58
CA PHE A 58 1.67 -2.26 -1.45
C PHE A 58 2.02 -1.32 -0.30
N PHE A 59 1.03 -0.67 0.32
CA PHE A 59 1.25 0.29 1.39
C PHE A 59 0.68 -0.18 2.73
N PHE A 60 1.46 -0.04 3.80
CA PHE A 60 1.08 -0.39 5.17
C PHE A 60 1.21 0.81 6.11
N ARG A 61 0.36 0.83 7.14
CA ARG A 61 0.43 1.78 8.26
C ARG A 61 0.74 1.04 9.55
N THR A 62 1.60 1.62 10.37
CA THR A 62 2.08 0.99 11.62
C THR A 62 2.29 2.05 12.71
N PHE A 63 2.72 1.62 13.89
CA PHE A 63 3.00 2.52 15.02
C PHE A 63 4.47 2.43 15.41
N LYS A 64 5.18 3.56 15.44
CA LYS A 64 6.56 3.60 15.91
C LYS A 64 6.60 3.58 17.44
N VAL A 65 6.34 2.40 18.00
CA VAL A 65 6.29 2.15 19.44
C VAL A 65 6.41 0.65 19.72
N ASP A 66 7.16 0.27 20.75
CA ASP A 66 7.21 -1.08 21.33
C ASP A 66 7.34 -2.26 20.31
N GLY A 67 8.07 -2.04 19.21
CA GLY A 67 8.30 -3.05 18.16
C GLY A 67 7.18 -3.18 17.12
N TYR A 68 6.21 -2.28 17.08
CA TYR A 68 5.09 -2.27 16.13
C TYR A 68 5.33 -1.43 14.87
N GLY A 69 6.55 -0.90 14.71
CA GLY A 69 6.89 0.05 13.64
C GLY A 69 7.19 -0.60 12.29
N ILE A 70 7.94 0.11 11.46
CA ILE A 70 8.40 -0.32 10.13
C ILE A 70 9.13 -1.67 10.19
N GLU A 71 9.93 -1.91 11.22
CA GLU A 71 10.72 -3.13 11.39
C GLU A 71 9.85 -4.39 11.56
N SER A 72 8.62 -4.24 12.07
CA SER A 72 7.69 -5.35 12.28
C SER A 72 7.30 -6.07 10.98
N LEU A 73 7.25 -5.33 9.87
CA LEU A 73 6.97 -5.84 8.53
C LEU A 73 8.24 -5.96 7.67
N SER A 74 9.09 -4.93 7.67
CA SER A 74 10.21 -4.85 6.72
C SER A 74 11.25 -5.95 6.91
N SER A 75 11.49 -6.39 8.15
CA SER A 75 12.44 -7.47 8.46
C SER A 75 12.16 -8.74 7.66
N PHE A 76 10.90 -9.18 7.63
CA PHE A 76 10.46 -10.32 6.84
C PHE A 76 10.81 -10.17 5.36
N PHE A 77 10.44 -9.05 4.73
CA PHE A 77 10.67 -8.85 3.30
C PHE A 77 12.15 -8.69 2.95
N MET A 78 12.94 -8.08 3.84
CA MET A 78 14.39 -7.95 3.66
C MET A 78 15.11 -9.31 3.70
N ASP A 79 14.60 -10.29 4.45
CA ASP A 79 15.10 -11.68 4.39
C ASP A 79 14.84 -12.34 3.02
N TYR A 80 13.89 -11.81 2.24
CA TYR A 80 13.65 -12.17 0.84
C TYR A 80 14.32 -11.22 -0.16
N GLY A 81 15.33 -10.45 0.27
CA GLY A 81 16.16 -9.64 -0.62
C GLY A 81 15.54 -8.31 -1.05
N TYR A 82 14.41 -7.90 -0.48
CA TYR A 82 13.95 -6.51 -0.58
C TYR A 82 15.01 -5.57 0.01
N LYS A 83 15.19 -4.39 -0.61
CA LYS A 83 16.19 -3.40 -0.18
C LYS A 83 15.52 -2.07 0.12
N ILE A 84 16.05 -1.33 1.09
CA ILE A 84 15.59 0.04 1.36
C ILE A 84 15.86 0.90 0.12
N GLY A 85 14.79 1.41 -0.49
CA GLY A 85 14.87 2.31 -1.63
C GLY A 85 14.87 3.79 -1.23
N GLY A 86 14.32 4.13 -0.06
CA GLY A 86 14.34 5.50 0.45
C GLY A 86 13.47 5.69 1.68
N ARG A 87 13.55 6.90 2.24
CA ARG A 87 12.81 7.34 3.43
C ARG A 87 12.17 8.69 3.16
N LEU A 88 10.97 8.89 3.69
CA LEU A 88 10.28 10.16 3.67
C LEU A 88 9.73 10.47 5.07
N GLU A 89 9.74 11.74 5.44
CA GLU A 89 9.23 12.22 6.72
C GLU A 89 8.11 13.24 6.50
N PHE A 90 7.10 13.22 7.36
CA PHE A 90 5.96 14.12 7.33
C PHE A 90 5.77 14.72 8.72
N PRO A 91 6.60 15.72 9.11
CA PRO A 91 6.60 16.26 10.47
C PRO A 91 5.24 16.79 10.92
N LYS A 92 4.49 17.43 10.01
CA LYS A 92 3.13 17.93 10.31
C LYS A 92 2.16 16.82 10.69
N ASN A 93 2.35 15.62 10.15
CA ASN A 93 1.51 14.46 10.39
C ASN A 93 2.08 13.54 11.46
N LYS A 94 3.29 13.82 11.97
CA LYS A 94 4.03 12.95 12.90
C LYS A 94 4.22 11.54 12.32
N VAL A 95 4.46 11.43 11.01
CA VAL A 95 4.60 10.15 10.30
C VAL A 95 5.94 10.11 9.58
N GLN A 96 6.57 8.94 9.54
CA GLN A 96 7.68 8.64 8.64
C GLN A 96 7.39 7.38 7.85
N LEU A 97 8.03 7.20 6.70
CA LEU A 97 7.90 5.96 5.92
C LEU A 97 9.23 5.52 5.33
N VAL A 98 9.30 4.23 5.04
CA VAL A 98 10.33 3.58 4.22
C VAL A 98 9.64 2.94 3.04
N TRP A 99 10.23 3.03 1.85
CA TRP A 99 9.85 2.15 0.74
C TRP A 99 10.97 1.16 0.43
N LEU A 100 10.58 -0.06 0.08
CA LEU A 100 11.45 -1.18 -0.24
C LEU A 100 11.33 -1.51 -1.73
N SER A 101 12.48 -1.59 -2.41
CA SER A 101 12.55 -2.14 -3.76
C SER A 101 12.53 -3.67 -3.71
N PRO A 102 11.80 -4.33 -4.64
CA PRO A 102 11.76 -5.79 -4.71
C PRO A 102 13.13 -6.37 -5.12
N PRO A 103 13.40 -7.64 -4.80
CA PRO A 103 14.58 -8.34 -5.31
C PRO A 103 14.50 -8.54 -6.84
N ASP A 104 15.67 -8.70 -7.46
CA ASP A 104 15.76 -9.09 -8.86
C ASP A 104 15.34 -10.56 -9.00
N ILE A 105 14.19 -10.77 -9.64
CA ILE A 105 13.63 -12.10 -9.92
C ILE A 105 13.45 -12.27 -11.42
N HIS A 106 13.56 -13.51 -11.90
CA HIS A 106 13.24 -13.80 -13.29
C HIS A 106 11.72 -13.74 -13.49
N VAL A 107 11.29 -12.86 -14.38
CA VAL A 107 9.89 -12.72 -14.80
C VAL A 107 9.84 -13.10 -16.28
N SER A 108 9.06 -14.13 -16.60
CA SER A 108 8.84 -14.51 -18.00
C SER A 108 8.12 -13.37 -18.75
N GLY A 109 8.27 -13.29 -20.08
CA GLY A 109 7.65 -12.22 -20.87
C GLY A 109 6.11 -12.18 -20.82
N ASP A 110 5.50 -13.29 -20.40
CA ASP A 110 4.07 -13.45 -20.13
C ASP A 110 3.72 -13.48 -18.63
N GLY A 111 4.70 -13.24 -17.75
CA GLY A 111 4.54 -13.24 -16.30
C GLY A 111 3.61 -12.13 -15.83
N HIS A 112 2.58 -12.50 -15.06
CA HIS A 112 1.49 -11.61 -14.68
C HIS A 112 0.97 -11.95 -13.27
N GLY A 113 0.40 -10.96 -12.57
CA GLY A 113 -0.03 -11.10 -11.17
C GLY A 113 1.11 -11.40 -10.19
N LEU A 114 0.77 -11.78 -8.96
CA LEU A 114 1.77 -12.12 -7.93
C LEU A 114 2.41 -13.50 -8.11
N GLY A 115 1.78 -14.41 -8.87
CA GLY A 115 2.26 -15.77 -9.05
C GLY A 115 3.52 -15.87 -9.91
N ASN A 116 3.56 -15.17 -11.04
CA ASN A 116 4.69 -15.22 -12.00
C ASN A 116 5.09 -13.84 -12.54
N GLY A 117 4.49 -12.75 -12.05
CA GLY A 117 4.80 -11.38 -12.47
C GLY A 117 5.88 -10.71 -11.61
N PRO A 118 6.17 -9.44 -11.91
CA PRO A 118 7.03 -8.59 -11.07
C PRO A 118 6.44 -8.47 -9.67
N LEU A 119 7.33 -8.48 -8.66
CA LEU A 119 6.93 -8.23 -7.28
C LEU A 119 6.69 -6.73 -7.04
N PRO A 120 5.69 -6.35 -6.22
CA PRO A 120 5.44 -4.96 -5.91
C PRO A 120 6.56 -4.39 -5.03
N ARG A 121 6.76 -3.08 -5.11
CA ARG A 121 7.45 -2.32 -4.06
C ARG A 121 6.61 -2.37 -2.78
N LEU A 122 7.24 -2.19 -1.62
CA LEU A 122 6.53 -2.15 -0.34
C LEU A 122 6.76 -0.81 0.32
N VAL A 123 5.68 -0.12 0.70
CA VAL A 123 5.75 1.16 1.41
C VAL A 123 5.21 0.92 2.82
N ILE A 124 6.01 1.21 3.84
CA ILE A 124 5.63 1.00 5.23
C ILE A 124 5.80 2.34 5.94
N ALA A 125 4.68 2.93 6.34
CA ALA A 125 4.63 4.14 7.14
C ALA A 125 4.43 3.80 8.62
N GLU A 126 4.94 4.64 9.50
CA GLU A 126 4.72 4.55 10.94
C GLU A 126 4.42 5.92 11.55
N LEU A 127 3.46 5.95 12.48
CA LEU A 127 3.16 7.12 13.29
C LEU A 127 4.14 7.22 14.47
N LEU A 128 4.71 8.40 14.68
CA LEU A 128 5.56 8.73 15.82
C LEU A 128 4.68 8.91 17.06
N VAL A 129 4.38 7.80 17.75
CA VAL A 129 3.42 7.77 18.88
C VAL A 129 3.84 8.73 19.99
N ASP A 130 5.13 8.80 20.30
CA ASP A 130 5.66 9.66 21.36
C ASP A 130 5.52 11.17 21.08
N GLU A 131 5.16 11.55 19.84
CA GLU A 131 4.87 12.94 19.48
C GLU A 131 3.38 13.30 19.64
N LEU A 132 2.51 12.34 19.96
CA LEU A 132 1.09 12.58 20.22
C LEU A 132 0.85 13.14 21.63
N SER A 133 -0.38 13.56 21.92
CA SER A 133 -0.80 13.88 23.29
C SER A 133 -0.66 12.65 24.21
N LEU A 134 -0.45 12.89 25.51
CA LEU A 134 -0.35 11.79 26.49
C LEU A 134 -1.61 10.90 26.48
N GLU A 135 -2.79 11.50 26.30
CA GLU A 135 -4.05 10.76 26.20
C GLU A 135 -4.04 9.78 25.01
N SER A 136 -3.65 10.24 23.82
CA SER A 136 -3.54 9.35 22.64
C SER A 136 -2.44 8.29 22.81
N GLN A 137 -1.32 8.64 23.44
CA GLN A 137 -0.26 7.68 23.75
C GLN A 137 -0.76 6.58 24.67
N GLU A 138 -1.49 6.93 25.75
CA GLU A 138 -2.07 5.99 26.69
C GLU A 138 -3.08 5.06 26.01
N ILE A 139 -3.96 5.61 25.16
CA ILE A 139 -4.93 4.81 24.39
C ILE A 139 -4.19 3.82 23.49
N ILE A 140 -3.20 4.24 22.71
CA ILE A 140 -2.47 3.34 21.80
C ILE A 140 -1.75 2.26 22.61
N ARG A 141 -0.98 2.66 23.63
CA ARG A 141 -0.17 1.73 24.44
C ARG A 141 -1.02 0.73 25.23
N LYS A 142 -2.28 1.06 25.57
CA LYS A 142 -3.22 0.13 26.20
C LYS A 142 -3.42 -1.16 25.39
N TYR A 143 -3.38 -1.07 24.06
CA TYR A 143 -3.63 -2.21 23.17
C TYR A 143 -2.39 -3.03 22.84
N LEU A 144 -1.21 -2.41 22.94
CA LEU A 144 0.04 -3.03 22.51
C LEU A 144 0.66 -3.86 23.62
N LYS A 145 1.22 -5.00 23.23
CA LYS A 145 1.97 -5.87 24.14
C LYS A 145 3.45 -5.84 23.73
N PRO A 146 4.40 -5.86 24.68
CA PRO A 146 5.81 -5.94 24.35
C PRO A 146 6.07 -7.04 23.31
N GLU A 147 6.81 -6.72 22.25
CA GLU A 147 7.18 -7.64 21.17
C GLU A 147 6.03 -8.21 20.33
N GLY A 148 4.79 -7.77 20.52
CA GLY A 148 3.64 -8.27 19.76
C GLY A 148 3.75 -8.01 18.26
N GLY A 149 4.46 -6.95 17.85
CA GLY A 149 4.72 -6.61 16.45
C GLY A 149 5.39 -7.72 15.62
N LYS A 150 6.06 -8.70 16.25
CA LYS A 150 6.58 -9.91 15.56
C LYS A 150 5.52 -10.70 14.79
N GLN A 151 4.24 -10.50 15.12
CA GLN A 151 3.12 -11.16 14.46
C GLN A 151 2.58 -10.38 13.25
N ALA A 152 3.22 -9.28 12.82
CA ALA A 152 2.68 -8.37 11.80
C ALA A 152 2.37 -9.05 10.45
N ILE A 153 3.27 -9.90 9.95
CA ILE A 153 3.05 -10.62 8.69
C ILE A 153 1.86 -11.59 8.82
N LEU A 154 1.77 -12.34 9.93
CA LEU A 154 0.66 -13.26 10.19
C LEU A 154 -0.67 -12.50 10.37
N SER A 155 -0.64 -11.36 11.04
CA SER A 155 -1.77 -10.43 11.16
C SER A 155 -2.28 -9.97 9.80
N SER A 156 -1.35 -9.56 8.92
CA SER A 156 -1.66 -9.06 7.58
C SER A 156 -2.24 -10.15 6.68
N THR A 157 -1.69 -11.38 6.72
CA THR A 157 -2.19 -12.50 5.92
C THR A 157 -3.54 -13.02 6.40
N LEU A 158 -3.77 -13.11 7.71
CA LEU A 158 -5.05 -13.57 8.27
C LEU A 158 -6.14 -12.47 8.23
N GLY A 159 -5.72 -11.21 8.29
CA GLY A 159 -6.63 -10.07 8.42
C GLY A 159 -7.15 -9.87 9.83
N SER A 160 -6.38 -10.26 10.85
CA SER A 160 -6.77 -10.16 12.25
C SER A 160 -5.92 -9.12 12.98
N LEU A 161 -6.53 -8.39 13.91
CA LEU A 161 -5.77 -7.59 14.88
C LEU A 161 -4.95 -8.51 15.79
N ILE A 162 -3.77 -8.05 16.20
CA ILE A 162 -2.94 -8.73 17.20
C ILE A 162 -3.13 -8.16 18.61
N TRP A 163 -4.09 -7.25 18.72
CA TRP A 163 -4.60 -6.66 19.96
C TRP A 163 -6.13 -6.76 19.97
N GLU A 164 -6.73 -6.55 21.14
CA GLU A 164 -8.18 -6.51 21.30
C GLU A 164 -8.78 -5.33 20.52
N LYS A 165 -10.00 -5.46 20.00
CA LYS A 165 -10.68 -4.35 19.33
C LYS A 165 -10.80 -3.14 20.28
N PRO A 166 -10.60 -1.91 19.78
CA PRO A 166 -10.82 -0.73 20.60
C PRO A 166 -12.32 -0.48 20.86
N THR A 167 -12.62 0.34 21.87
CA THR A 167 -13.97 0.90 22.05
C THR A 167 -14.22 2.03 21.06
N SER A 168 -15.50 2.32 20.76
CA SER A 168 -15.88 3.44 19.91
C SER A 168 -15.40 4.79 20.49
N ALA A 169 -15.45 4.94 21.82
CA ALA A 169 -15.02 6.15 22.51
C ALA A 169 -13.51 6.42 22.33
N GLU A 170 -12.67 5.41 22.49
CA GLU A 170 -11.22 5.54 22.30
C GLU A 170 -10.84 5.77 20.85
N PHE A 171 -11.51 5.08 19.92
CA PHE A 171 -11.35 5.32 18.48
C PHE A 171 -11.66 6.78 18.14
N ASN A 172 -12.82 7.29 18.57
CA ASN A 172 -13.24 8.65 18.32
C ASN A 172 -12.35 9.70 19.03
N GLN A 173 -11.73 9.35 20.17
CA GLN A 173 -10.73 10.21 20.79
C GLN A 173 -9.47 10.32 19.93
N LEU A 174 -8.98 9.21 19.37
CA LEU A 174 -7.85 9.23 18.45
C LEU A 174 -8.16 10.00 17.16
N VAL A 175 -9.37 9.86 16.60
CA VAL A 175 -9.79 10.60 15.39
C VAL A 175 -9.63 12.12 15.55
N LYS A 176 -9.89 12.66 16.75
CA LYS A 176 -9.75 14.12 17.01
C LYS A 176 -8.32 14.62 16.85
N GLU A 177 -7.33 13.79 17.14
CA GLU A 177 -5.91 14.15 17.04
C GLU A 177 -5.25 13.64 15.75
N SER A 178 -5.47 12.36 15.42
CA SER A 178 -4.82 11.66 14.32
C SER A 178 -5.70 10.55 13.78
N GLU A 179 -6.34 10.79 12.64
CA GLU A 179 -7.10 9.73 11.96
C GLU A 179 -6.17 8.62 11.42
N TYR A 180 -4.87 8.92 11.24
CA TYR A 180 -3.88 7.86 11.01
C TYR A 180 -3.85 6.90 12.20
N ALA A 181 -3.78 7.42 13.42
CA ALA A 181 -3.74 6.60 14.64
C ALA A 181 -5.02 5.76 14.76
N ALA A 182 -6.18 6.39 14.59
CA ALA A 182 -7.47 5.71 14.64
C ALA A 182 -7.55 4.58 13.58
N TRP A 183 -7.17 4.87 12.33
CA TRP A 183 -7.18 3.89 11.24
C TRP A 183 -6.22 2.72 11.53
N ALA A 184 -4.99 3.00 11.95
CA ALA A 184 -4.01 1.96 12.27
C ALA A 184 -4.46 1.11 13.46
N LEU A 185 -5.13 1.68 14.46
CA LEU A 185 -5.62 0.95 15.63
C LEU A 185 -6.76 -0.03 15.28
N ILE A 186 -7.69 0.38 14.41
CA ILE A 186 -8.85 -0.46 14.07
C ILE A 186 -8.57 -1.47 12.94
N HIS A 187 -7.64 -1.16 12.04
CA HIS A 187 -7.30 -2.02 10.88
C HIS A 187 -6.02 -2.84 11.06
N GLY A 188 -5.14 -2.47 11.99
CA GLY A 188 -3.87 -3.13 12.24
C GLY A 188 -2.98 -3.18 11.00
N TYR A 189 -2.33 -4.33 10.75
CA TYR A 189 -1.44 -4.54 9.60
C TYR A 189 -2.18 -4.90 8.30
N THR A 190 -3.46 -4.56 8.19
CA THR A 190 -4.18 -4.68 6.91
C THR A 190 -3.51 -3.76 5.89
N LEU A 191 -3.38 -4.23 4.65
CA LEU A 191 -2.90 -3.41 3.54
C LEU A 191 -3.77 -2.15 3.42
N ASN A 192 -3.16 -0.96 3.48
CA ASN A 192 -3.89 0.31 3.40
C ASN A 192 -4.34 0.63 1.99
N HIS A 193 -3.50 0.31 1.01
CA HIS A 193 -3.88 0.32 -0.40
C HIS A 193 -2.97 -0.58 -1.21
N LEU A 194 -3.52 -1.08 -2.31
CA LEU A 194 -2.72 -1.59 -3.42
C LEU A 194 -2.66 -0.51 -4.50
N ALA A 195 -1.53 -0.45 -5.20
CA ALA A 195 -1.35 0.37 -6.38
C ALA A 195 -1.19 -0.50 -7.64
N VAL A 196 -1.98 -0.22 -8.66
CA VAL A 196 -1.91 -0.84 -9.98
C VAL A 196 -0.85 -0.11 -10.81
N ALA A 197 0.12 -0.83 -11.35
CA ALA A 197 1.11 -0.29 -12.28
C ALA A 197 0.50 -0.19 -13.68
N VAL A 198 -0.11 0.96 -14.00
CA VAL A 198 -0.91 1.08 -15.22
C VAL A 198 -0.07 0.94 -16.48
N HIS A 199 1.16 1.44 -16.50
CA HIS A 199 2.08 1.36 -17.64
C HIS A 199 2.47 -0.07 -18.04
N ARG A 200 2.03 -1.08 -17.29
CA ARG A 200 2.26 -2.51 -17.57
C ARG A 200 1.02 -3.21 -18.15
N LEU A 201 -0.13 -2.57 -18.11
CA LEU A 201 -1.35 -3.08 -18.73
C LEU A 201 -1.23 -2.98 -20.25
N LYS A 202 -1.85 -3.90 -20.97
CA LYS A 202 -1.86 -3.98 -22.45
C LYS A 202 -3.14 -3.42 -23.06
N HIS A 203 -4.10 -3.06 -22.22
CA HIS A 203 -5.38 -2.46 -22.61
C HIS A 203 -5.40 -0.94 -22.36
N ARG A 204 -6.55 -0.31 -22.59
CA ARG A 204 -6.72 1.15 -22.48
C ARG A 204 -6.37 1.75 -21.12
N PHE A 205 -6.38 0.97 -20.05
CA PHE A 205 -5.97 1.49 -18.73
C PHE A 205 -4.47 1.71 -18.64
N SER A 206 -3.68 1.37 -19.66
CA SER A 206 -2.26 1.72 -19.72
C SER A 206 -1.97 3.23 -19.73
N ASP A 207 -2.98 4.04 -20.01
CA ASP A 207 -2.98 5.49 -19.85
C ASP A 207 -3.75 5.89 -18.59
N ILE A 208 -3.06 6.54 -17.64
CA ILE A 208 -3.66 6.99 -16.38
C ILE A 208 -4.75 8.05 -16.58
N ASN A 209 -4.71 8.82 -17.66
CA ASN A 209 -5.76 9.78 -17.96
C ASN A 209 -7.06 9.07 -18.31
N TYR A 210 -6.98 8.01 -19.11
CA TYR A 210 -8.13 7.15 -19.40
C TYR A 210 -8.66 6.46 -18.15
N VAL A 211 -7.77 6.01 -17.25
CA VAL A 211 -8.17 5.47 -15.94
C VAL A 211 -8.99 6.49 -15.15
N GLN A 212 -8.50 7.72 -15.03
CA GLN A 212 -9.23 8.80 -14.36
C GLN A 212 -10.61 9.02 -15.00
N GLU A 213 -10.66 9.27 -16.31
CA GLU A 213 -11.91 9.54 -17.03
C GLU A 213 -12.92 8.39 -16.84
N TYR A 214 -12.46 7.16 -17.06
CA TYR A 214 -13.29 5.96 -16.96
C TYR A 214 -13.94 5.83 -15.58
N PHE A 215 -13.16 5.97 -14.50
CA PHE A 215 -13.71 5.84 -13.14
C PHE A 215 -14.67 6.98 -12.79
N GLN A 216 -14.41 8.21 -13.26
CA GLN A 216 -15.34 9.33 -13.08
C GLN A 216 -16.66 9.10 -13.80
N GLU A 217 -16.63 8.68 -15.07
CA GLU A 217 -17.82 8.42 -15.88
C GLU A 217 -18.66 7.26 -15.34
N ASN A 218 -18.01 6.27 -14.72
CA ASN A 218 -18.68 5.13 -14.08
C ASN A 218 -19.09 5.40 -12.62
N GLY A 219 -19.07 6.66 -12.17
CA GLY A 219 -19.61 7.07 -10.88
C GLY A 219 -18.73 6.78 -9.66
N PHE A 220 -17.48 6.37 -9.86
CA PHE A 220 -16.53 6.24 -8.76
C PHE A 220 -16.05 7.61 -8.31
N LYS A 221 -15.97 7.80 -6.99
CA LYS A 221 -15.38 9.01 -6.42
C LYS A 221 -13.86 8.85 -6.46
N LEU A 222 -13.17 9.81 -7.07
CA LEU A 222 -11.72 9.92 -7.02
C LEU A 222 -11.31 10.92 -5.93
N ASN A 223 -10.19 10.65 -5.26
CA ASN A 223 -9.67 11.63 -4.31
C ASN A 223 -9.09 12.81 -5.08
N LYS A 224 -9.45 14.00 -4.64
CA LYS A 224 -8.79 15.23 -5.06
C LYS A 224 -7.72 15.55 -4.05
N VAL A 225 -6.50 15.77 -4.50
CA VAL A 225 -5.44 16.23 -3.62
C VAL A 225 -4.80 17.50 -4.13
N GLY A 226 -4.77 18.52 -3.28
CA GLY A 226 -4.46 19.89 -3.72
C GLY A 226 -5.51 20.51 -4.65
N GLY A 227 -6.63 19.82 -4.91
CA GLY A 227 -7.66 20.21 -5.88
C GLY A 227 -7.69 19.33 -7.12
N ASP A 228 -6.58 18.64 -7.41
CA ASP A 228 -6.39 17.84 -8.62
C ASP A 228 -6.63 16.36 -8.37
N ILE A 229 -7.16 15.67 -9.39
CA ILE A 229 -7.40 14.22 -9.33
C ILE A 229 -6.12 13.46 -9.71
N LEU A 230 -5.46 13.90 -10.78
CA LEU A 230 -4.17 13.41 -11.22
C LEU A 230 -3.08 14.10 -10.40
N ASN A 231 -2.38 13.32 -9.58
CA ASN A 231 -1.21 13.80 -8.85
C ASN A 231 0.04 13.51 -9.67
N GLU A 232 0.70 14.57 -10.10
CA GLU A 232 1.95 14.52 -10.86
C GLU A 232 3.12 14.96 -9.97
N SER A 233 4.21 14.20 -10.01
CA SER A 233 5.47 14.58 -9.36
C SER A 233 6.06 15.84 -9.98
N GLU A 234 6.93 16.54 -9.26
CA GLU A 234 7.59 17.76 -9.75
C GLU A 234 8.37 17.54 -11.07
N ASP A 235 8.94 16.34 -11.26
CA ASP A 235 9.64 15.97 -12.50
C ASP A 235 8.70 15.53 -13.65
N GLY A 236 7.40 15.40 -13.39
CA GLY A 236 6.39 14.96 -14.35
C GLY A 236 6.43 13.48 -14.71
N LEU A 237 7.24 12.68 -14.01
CA LEU A 237 7.52 11.28 -14.39
C LEU A 237 6.78 10.23 -13.53
N LEU A 238 6.10 10.65 -12.47
CA LEU A 238 5.27 9.81 -11.63
C LEU A 238 3.85 10.41 -11.56
N LEU A 239 2.90 9.68 -12.13
CA LEU A 239 1.49 10.06 -12.18
C LEU A 239 0.67 9.11 -11.32
N GLN A 240 -0.23 9.65 -10.50
CA GLN A 240 -0.98 8.89 -9.50
C GLN A 240 -2.44 9.33 -9.44
N VAL A 241 -3.36 8.36 -9.49
CA VAL A 241 -4.80 8.56 -9.29
C VAL A 241 -5.27 7.61 -8.20
N THR A 242 -6.00 8.12 -7.21
CA THR A 242 -6.53 7.29 -6.11
C THR A 242 -8.04 7.36 -6.06
N LEU A 243 -8.69 6.22 -5.86
CA LEU A 243 -10.12 6.19 -5.59
C LEU A 243 -10.37 6.58 -4.14
N ALA A 244 -11.48 7.25 -3.90
CA ALA A 244 -11.98 7.49 -2.57
C ALA A 244 -12.25 6.16 -1.88
N SER A 245 -11.76 6.03 -0.64
CA SER A 245 -12.08 4.87 0.19
C SER A 245 -13.59 4.79 0.41
N GLU A 246 -14.12 3.56 0.45
CA GLU A 246 -15.44 3.33 1.00
C GLU A 246 -15.41 3.39 2.53
N LYS A 247 -16.58 3.51 3.16
CA LYS A 247 -16.75 3.26 4.59
C LYS A 247 -17.38 1.87 4.76
N VAL A 248 -16.84 1.07 5.68
CA VAL A 248 -17.36 -0.24 6.03
C VAL A 248 -17.88 -0.21 7.48
N ALA A 249 -18.96 -0.93 7.74
CA ALA A 249 -19.49 -1.06 9.10
C ALA A 249 -18.53 -1.89 9.96
N ILE A 250 -18.04 -1.32 11.06
CA ILE A 250 -17.17 -2.00 12.02
C ILE A 250 -17.83 -1.96 13.40
N GLU A 251 -18.00 -3.14 13.99
CA GLU A 251 -18.41 -3.30 15.38
C GLU A 251 -17.19 -3.24 16.31
N PHE A 252 -17.21 -2.29 17.25
CA PHE A 252 -16.22 -2.05 18.30
C PHE A 252 -16.40 -2.99 19.51
N ALA A 253 -15.45 -2.98 20.44
CA ALA A 253 -15.49 -3.86 21.61
C ALA A 253 -16.63 -3.55 22.60
N ASP A 254 -17.20 -2.34 22.56
CA ASP A 254 -18.36 -1.91 23.35
C ASP A 254 -19.70 -2.22 22.66
N GLY A 255 -19.68 -2.95 21.53
CA GLY A 255 -20.88 -3.35 20.77
C GLY A 255 -21.44 -2.25 19.87
N VAL A 256 -20.83 -1.07 19.84
CA VAL A 256 -21.21 0.02 18.93
C VAL A 256 -20.73 -0.31 17.52
N THR A 257 -21.55 -0.06 16.50
CA THR A 257 -21.18 -0.21 15.09
C THR A 257 -21.17 1.15 14.40
N GLU A 258 -20.06 1.53 13.79
CA GLU A 258 -19.93 2.79 13.04
C GLU A 258 -19.39 2.56 11.62
N PRO A 259 -19.71 3.44 10.65
CA PRO A 259 -19.13 3.40 9.31
C PRO A 259 -17.72 3.99 9.32
N ILE A 260 -16.70 3.14 9.22
CA ILE A 260 -15.29 3.52 9.29
C ILE A 260 -14.64 3.47 7.90
N THR A 261 -13.83 4.47 7.59
CA THR A 261 -13.04 4.52 6.35
C THR A 261 -12.17 3.28 6.23
N ALA A 262 -12.35 2.54 5.13
CA ALA A 262 -11.66 1.31 4.84
C ALA A 262 -10.29 1.58 4.17
N SER A 263 -9.84 0.62 3.37
CA SER A 263 -8.68 0.77 2.47
C SER A 263 -9.14 1.27 1.10
N PHE A 264 -8.22 1.77 0.28
CA PHE A 264 -8.52 2.26 -1.07
C PHE A 264 -7.58 1.67 -2.11
N ILE A 265 -7.87 1.91 -3.39
CA ILE A 265 -7.06 1.46 -4.52
C ILE A 265 -6.44 2.66 -5.24
N GLU A 266 -5.20 2.50 -5.66
CA GLU A 266 -4.41 3.48 -6.40
C GLU A 266 -4.04 2.96 -7.80
N PHE A 267 -3.87 3.89 -8.73
CA PHE A 267 -3.33 3.68 -10.06
C PHE A 267 -2.09 4.55 -10.25
N VAL A 268 -1.00 3.95 -10.70
CA VAL A 268 0.32 4.59 -10.81
C VAL A 268 0.89 4.38 -12.20
N GLN A 269 1.30 5.48 -12.85
CA GLN A 269 2.05 5.45 -14.10
C GLN A 269 3.46 5.99 -13.87
N ARG A 270 4.47 5.17 -14.16
CA ARG A 270 5.88 5.59 -14.16
C ARG A 270 6.33 5.83 -15.59
N LEU A 271 6.68 7.07 -15.91
CA LEU A 271 7.16 7.44 -17.24
C LEU A 271 8.65 7.07 -17.42
N VAL A 272 9.05 6.93 -18.68
CA VAL A 272 10.42 6.62 -19.08
C VAL A 272 11.31 7.81 -18.75
N LEU A 273 12.44 7.56 -18.11
CA LEU A 273 13.41 8.61 -17.78
C LEU A 273 13.98 9.23 -19.07
N PRO A 274 14.27 10.55 -19.09
CA PRO A 274 14.71 11.25 -20.29
C PRO A 274 15.91 10.62 -21.02
N GLN A 275 16.84 10.03 -20.29
CA GLN A 275 18.01 9.34 -20.86
C GLN A 275 17.69 8.05 -21.63
N PHE A 276 16.48 7.50 -21.48
CA PHE A 276 16.02 6.29 -22.16
C PHE A 276 14.91 6.57 -23.19
N LYS A 277 14.68 7.84 -23.56
CA LYS A 277 13.62 8.23 -24.51
C LYS A 277 13.72 7.57 -25.88
N ASP A 278 14.93 7.22 -26.30
CA ASP A 278 15.23 6.64 -27.62
C ASP A 278 15.25 5.10 -27.60
N VAL A 279 15.04 4.49 -26.43
CA VAL A 279 14.90 3.02 -26.31
C VAL A 279 13.57 2.60 -26.95
N PRO A 280 13.56 1.60 -27.86
CA PRO A 280 12.33 1.08 -28.46
C PRO A 280 11.29 0.69 -27.40
N ILE A 281 10.00 0.95 -27.67
CA ILE A 281 8.92 0.76 -26.69
C ILE A 281 8.83 -0.69 -26.17
N ASP A 282 9.16 -1.66 -27.02
CA ASP A 282 9.21 -3.09 -26.72
C ASP A 282 10.46 -3.52 -25.94
N GLU A 283 11.48 -2.66 -25.88
CA GLU A 283 12.69 -2.84 -25.07
C GLU A 283 12.63 -2.06 -23.73
N ILE A 284 11.59 -1.26 -23.50
CA ILE A 284 11.41 -0.52 -22.24
C ILE A 284 11.18 -1.49 -21.07
N LYS A 285 12.09 -1.45 -20.09
CA LYS A 285 12.02 -2.20 -18.83
C LYS A 285 11.73 -1.27 -17.67
N GLU A 286 11.40 -1.83 -16.51
CA GLU A 286 11.05 -1.05 -15.30
C GLU A 286 12.18 -0.11 -14.88
N PHE A 287 13.44 -0.54 -14.98
CA PHE A 287 14.59 0.30 -14.62
C PHE A 287 14.82 1.48 -15.58
N HIS A 288 14.17 1.51 -16.74
CA HIS A 288 14.15 2.69 -17.61
C HIS A 288 13.14 3.75 -17.15
N ARG A 289 12.28 3.44 -16.18
CA ARG A 289 11.20 4.30 -15.71
C ARG A 289 11.55 4.96 -14.38
N ARG A 290 10.84 6.02 -14.03
CA ARG A 290 11.00 6.76 -12.77
C ARG A 290 10.78 5.84 -11.56
N GLU A 291 11.85 5.63 -10.81
CA GLU A 291 11.87 4.81 -9.58
C GLU A 291 11.63 5.66 -8.33
N GLY A 292 11.11 5.05 -7.25
CA GLY A 292 10.90 5.71 -5.96
C GLY A 292 9.57 6.44 -5.81
N LEU A 293 9.40 7.13 -4.69
CA LEU A 293 8.21 7.92 -4.34
C LEU A 293 8.49 9.43 -4.53
N GLU A 294 7.44 10.24 -4.44
CA GLU A 294 7.55 11.70 -4.36
C GLU A 294 6.86 12.18 -3.07
N GLN A 295 7.49 13.10 -2.34
CA GLN A 295 7.08 13.48 -1.00
C GLN A 295 5.77 14.24 -0.97
N ALA A 296 5.54 15.19 -1.89
CA ALA A 296 4.31 15.95 -1.97
C ALA A 296 3.11 15.04 -2.25
N ASN A 297 3.22 14.13 -3.20
CA ASN A 297 2.25 13.13 -3.59
C ASN A 297 1.98 12.15 -2.45
N ALA A 298 3.03 11.64 -1.79
CA ALA A 298 2.85 10.76 -0.63
C ALA A 298 2.13 11.47 0.53
N ASN A 299 2.50 12.72 0.83
CA ASN A 299 1.84 13.54 1.85
C ASN A 299 0.35 13.73 1.51
N ARG A 300 0.08 14.04 0.24
CA ARG A 300 -1.25 14.21 -0.33
C ARG A 300 -2.09 12.93 -0.20
N ILE A 301 -1.57 11.79 -0.65
CA ILE A 301 -2.27 10.49 -0.59
C ILE A 301 -2.53 10.07 0.85
N MET A 302 -1.61 10.33 1.79
CA MET A 302 -1.87 10.08 3.22
C MET A 302 -3.07 10.88 3.75
N GLN A 303 -3.33 12.07 3.20
CA GLN A 303 -4.46 12.92 3.57
C GLN A 303 -5.79 12.52 2.91
N SER A 304 -5.77 11.63 1.93
CA SER A 304 -6.99 11.19 1.23
C SER A 304 -7.94 10.40 2.14
N THR A 305 -7.38 9.64 3.10
CA THR A 305 -8.18 9.03 4.18
C THR A 305 -8.68 10.05 5.21
N LEU A 306 -8.02 11.21 5.33
CA LEU A 306 -8.32 12.24 6.34
C LEU A 306 -9.52 13.13 5.95
N SER A 307 -9.78 13.28 4.66
CA SER A 307 -10.73 14.28 4.15
C SER A 307 -12.19 13.80 4.18
N GLN A 308 -12.43 12.54 4.53
CA GLN A 308 -13.75 11.90 4.40
C GLN A 308 -14.55 11.81 5.72
N HIS A 309 -13.94 12.07 6.88
CA HIS A 309 -14.67 12.16 8.15
C HIS A 309 -15.19 13.57 8.43
N LYS A 310 -14.51 14.62 7.96
CA LYS A 310 -14.89 16.02 8.23
C LYS A 310 -16.05 16.54 7.38
N ASN A 311 -16.30 15.97 6.20
CA ASN A 311 -17.30 16.48 5.27
C ASN A 311 -18.75 16.06 5.56
N GLU A 312 -19.03 15.38 6.67
CA GLU A 312 -20.39 14.95 7.06
C GLU A 312 -20.84 15.52 8.42
N THR A 313 -20.05 16.40 9.04
CA THR A 313 -20.39 17.07 10.33
C THR A 313 -20.81 18.53 10.19
N ASN A 314 -21.23 18.95 8.98
CA ASN A 314 -21.92 20.23 8.75
C ASN A 314 -23.33 20.02 8.20
#